data_AF-A0A349CIQ1-F1
#
_entry.id   AF-A0A349CIQ1-F1
#
_cell.length_a   1.000
_cell.length_b   1.000
_cell.length_c   1.000
_cell.angle_alpha   90.00
_cell.angle_beta   90.00
_cell.angle_gamma   90.00
#
_symmetry.space_group_name_H-M   'P 1'
#
loop_
_entity.id
_entity.type
_entity.pdbx_description
1 polymer ?
#
loop_
_entity_poly.entity_id
_entity_poly.type
_entity_poly.pdbx_seq_one_letter_code
_entity_poly.pdbx_strand_id
1 'polypeptide(L)'
;MELSLLGYQQINVQIQPSEPWNAPLKETFNIYVINIANMGIITAVLIIISVILRANIRKRSRFYPKPTFENIEDSSPVPISLIKTKSDKDTVILWEKQPKDGIYIHIIEWYARALKMIEKISASVLKPHQTLREYAEENSLKLGVLNKIFIDFTLFIERILYSDYKPTEEDVAESRHYSDSIRNEGTVK
;
A
#
# COMPACT_ATOMS: atom_id res chain seq x y z
N MET A 1 -37.23 21.46 -9.61
CA MET A 1 -36.89 20.43 -8.60
C MET A 1 -35.44 20.67 -8.21
N GLU A 2 -35.21 21.28 -7.06
CA GLU A 2 -33.84 21.51 -6.57
C GLU A 2 -33.23 20.18 -6.14
N LEU A 3 -32.14 19.78 -6.81
CA LEU A 3 -31.37 18.60 -6.47
C LEU A 3 -30.47 18.92 -5.26
N SER A 4 -31.09 19.13 -4.09
CA SER A 4 -30.33 19.25 -2.84
C SER A 4 -29.70 17.88 -2.55
N LEU A 5 -28.39 17.79 -2.70
CA LEU A 5 -27.64 16.53 -2.70
C LEU A 5 -27.61 15.88 -1.31
N LEU A 6 -27.48 16.71 -0.27
CA LEU A 6 -27.60 16.43 1.16
C LEU A 6 -27.71 17.79 1.85
N GLY A 7 -28.62 17.96 2.82
CA GLY A 7 -28.77 19.25 3.45
C GLY A 7 -29.62 19.24 4.71
N TYR A 8 -29.32 20.18 5.61
CA TYR A 8 -30.18 20.53 6.73
C TYR A 8 -31.35 21.36 6.21
N GLN A 9 -32.56 20.84 6.37
CA GLN A 9 -33.77 21.57 6.02
C GLN A 9 -34.52 21.94 7.32
N GLN A 10 -34.82 23.24 7.45
CA GLN A 10 -35.65 23.74 8.54
C GLN A 10 -37.11 23.58 8.19
N ILE A 11 -37.86 22.85 9.01
CA ILE A 11 -39.32 22.78 8.91
C ILE A 11 -39.90 23.64 10.03
N ASN A 12 -40.77 24.58 9.63
CA ASN A 12 -41.58 25.37 10.54
C ASN A 12 -42.92 24.64 10.74
N VAL A 13 -43.13 24.09 11.92
CA VAL A 13 -44.41 23.48 12.29
C VAL A 13 -45.21 24.51 13.07
N GLN A 14 -46.40 24.86 12.56
CA GLN A 14 -47.34 25.73 13.25
C GLN A 14 -48.53 24.88 13.67
N ILE A 15 -48.76 24.78 14.98
CA ILE A 15 -49.91 24.07 15.54
C ILE A 15 -50.96 25.12 15.87
N GLN A 16 -52.11 25.03 15.19
CA GLN A 16 -53.26 25.89 15.45
C GLN A 16 -54.30 25.12 16.25
N PRO A 17 -54.56 25.50 17.52
CA PRO A 17 -55.53 24.79 18.34
C PRO A 17 -56.95 25.04 17.83
N SER A 18 -57.81 24.02 17.94
CA SER A 18 -59.24 24.11 17.59
C SER A 18 -60.03 24.99 18.55
N GLU A 19 -59.51 25.18 19.76
CA GLU A 19 -60.10 26.01 20.80
C GLU A 19 -59.49 27.43 20.79
N PRO A 20 -60.31 28.49 20.72
CA PRO A 20 -59.85 29.85 20.47
C PRO A 20 -59.12 30.52 21.65
N TRP A 21 -59.14 29.92 22.84
CA TRP A 21 -58.45 30.44 24.02
C TRP A 21 -56.99 29.98 24.15
N ASN A 22 -56.55 29.04 23.30
CA ASN A 22 -55.18 28.53 23.32
C ASN A 22 -54.30 29.30 22.31
N ALA A 23 -53.09 29.67 22.73
CA ALA A 23 -52.13 30.36 21.87
C ALA A 23 -51.51 29.40 20.84
N PRO A 24 -51.26 29.84 19.59
CA PRO A 24 -50.60 29.02 18.59
C PRO A 24 -49.14 28.77 18.96
N LEU A 25 -48.69 27.52 18.85
CA LEU A 25 -47.30 27.13 19.09
C LEU A 25 -46.55 27.02 17.76
N LYS A 26 -45.40 27.70 17.67
CA LYS A 26 -44.49 27.61 16.52
C LYS A 26 -43.19 26.97 16.99
N GLU A 27 -42.88 25.81 16.43
CA GLU A 27 -41.63 25.10 16.71
C GLU A 27 -40.85 24.86 15.41
N THR A 28 -39.55 25.06 15.50
CA THR A 28 -38.60 24.91 14.39
C THR A 28 -37.82 23.62 14.56
N PHE A 29 -38.01 22.68 13.62
CA PHE A 29 -37.27 21.42 13.64
C PHE A 29 -36.22 21.41 12.54
N ASN A 30 -35.00 21.05 12.92
CA ASN A 30 -33.93 20.77 11.97
C ASN A 30 -34.01 19.29 11.60
N ILE A 31 -34.36 18.99 10.36
CA ILE A 31 -34.29 17.62 9.85
C ILE A 31 -33.16 17.49 8.85
N TYR A 32 -32.48 16.35 8.92
CA TYR A 32 -31.47 15.98 7.95
C TYR A 32 -32.12 15.17 6.84
N VAL A 33 -32.13 15.71 5.61
CA VAL A 33 -32.76 15.06 4.46
C VAL A 33 -31.68 14.42 3.61
N ILE A 34 -31.77 13.11 3.45
CA ILE A 34 -30.87 12.31 2.60
C ILE A 34 -31.64 11.88 1.37
N ASN A 35 -31.13 12.22 0.19
CA ASN A 35 -31.68 11.72 -1.07
C ASN A 35 -31.05 10.35 -1.40
N ILE A 36 -31.82 9.29 -1.20
CA ILE A 36 -31.41 7.90 -1.44
C ILE A 36 -30.99 7.67 -2.91
N ALA A 37 -31.65 8.34 -3.87
CA ALA A 37 -31.29 8.22 -5.29
C ALA A 37 -29.88 8.77 -5.55
N ASN A 38 -29.53 9.90 -4.93
CA ASN A 38 -28.20 10.49 -5.04
C ASN A 38 -27.12 9.62 -4.36
N MET A 39 -27.43 9.04 -3.20
CA MET A 39 -26.54 8.06 -2.54
C MET A 39 -26.26 6.85 -3.44
N GLY A 40 -27.28 6.38 -4.17
CA GLY A 40 -27.12 5.32 -5.17
C GLY A 40 -26.16 5.71 -6.29
N ILE A 41 -26.28 6.93 -6.83
CA ILE A 41 -25.39 7.45 -7.88
C ILE A 41 -23.94 7.55 -7.38
N ILE A 42 -23.73 8.14 -6.20
CA ILE A 42 -22.39 8.26 -5.60
C ILE A 42 -21.77 6.88 -5.40
N THR A 43 -22.54 5.92 -4.89
CA THR A 43 -22.10 4.54 -4.69
C THR A 43 -21.71 3.87 -6.01
N ALA A 44 -22.53 4.03 -7.06
CA ALA A 44 -22.24 3.50 -8.38
C ALA A 44 -20.93 4.08 -8.97
N VAL A 45 -20.73 5.40 -8.84
CA VAL A 45 -19.51 6.07 -9.29
C VAL A 45 -18.28 5.54 -8.54
N LEU A 46 -18.36 5.38 -7.22
CA LEU A 46 -17.26 4.82 -6.42
C LEU A 46 -16.94 3.38 -6.82
N ILE A 47 -17.95 2.55 -7.10
CA ILE A 47 -17.74 1.18 -7.60
C ILE A 47 -16.99 1.23 -8.93
N ILE A 48 -17.42 2.06 -9.88
CA ILE A 48 -16.76 2.20 -11.19
C ILE A 48 -15.30 2.63 -11.03
N ILE A 49 -15.04 3.64 -10.19
CA ILE A 49 -13.68 4.11 -9.90
C ILE A 49 -12.83 2.98 -9.31
N SER A 50 -13.36 2.23 -8.34
CA SER A 50 -12.64 1.12 -7.70
C SER A 50 -12.25 0.02 -8.70
N VAL A 51 -13.14 -0.29 -9.66
CA VAL A 51 -12.88 -1.28 -10.72
C VAL A 51 -11.81 -0.77 -11.69
N ILE A 52 -11.87 0.50 -12.09
CA ILE A 52 -10.89 1.11 -13.00
C ILE A 52 -9.50 1.16 -12.34
N LEU A 53 -9.42 1.59 -11.08
CA LEU A 53 -8.17 1.62 -10.32
C LEU A 53 -7.56 0.21 -10.23
N ARG A 54 -8.37 -0.80 -9.89
CA ARG A 54 -7.92 -2.20 -9.82
C ARG A 54 -7.46 -2.72 -11.18
N ALA A 55 -8.14 -2.37 -12.27
CA ALA A 55 -7.76 -2.77 -13.62
C ALA A 55 -6.44 -2.13 -14.07
N ASN A 56 -6.24 -0.85 -13.79
CA ASN A 56 -5.00 -0.14 -14.13
C ASN A 56 -3.80 -0.63 -13.32
N ILE A 57 -3.98 -0.94 -12.03
CA ILE A 57 -2.95 -1.55 -11.19
C ILE A 57 -2.58 -2.94 -11.72
N ARG A 58 -3.57 -3.76 -12.12
CA ARG A 58 -3.31 -5.08 -12.73
C ARG A 58 -2.63 -4.98 -14.09
N LYS A 59 -2.95 -3.97 -14.91
CA LYS A 59 -2.26 -3.76 -16.20
C LYS A 59 -0.79 -3.44 -16.01
N ARG A 60 -0.42 -2.61 -15.03
CA ARG A 60 1.00 -2.37 -14.68
C ARG A 60 1.70 -3.64 -14.16
N SER A 61 0.99 -4.50 -13.44
CA SER A 61 1.53 -5.80 -13.01
C SER A 61 1.77 -6.80 -14.15
N ARG A 62 1.15 -6.65 -15.32
CA ARG A 62 1.38 -7.52 -16.49
C ARG A 62 2.59 -7.10 -17.32
N PHE A 63 3.14 -5.90 -17.08
CA PHE A 63 4.35 -5.40 -17.74
C PHE A 63 5.64 -5.73 -16.99
N TYR A 64 5.57 -6.44 -15.87
CA TYR A 64 6.70 -7.23 -15.41
C TYR A 64 6.60 -8.59 -16.10
N PRO A 65 7.43 -8.87 -17.13
CA PRO A 65 7.50 -10.22 -17.65
C PRO A 65 7.80 -11.15 -16.47
N LYS A 66 6.97 -12.18 -16.33
CA LYS A 66 7.29 -13.34 -15.50
C LYS A 66 8.70 -13.78 -15.96
N PRO A 67 9.71 -13.92 -15.10
CA PRO A 67 11.00 -14.43 -15.53
C PRO A 67 10.73 -15.85 -16.05
N THR A 68 10.71 -15.99 -17.37
CA THR A 68 10.88 -17.26 -18.03
C THR A 68 12.29 -17.67 -17.66
N PHE A 69 12.42 -18.62 -16.75
CA PHE A 69 13.67 -19.34 -16.58
C PHE A 69 13.90 -20.11 -17.87
N GLU A 70 14.65 -19.49 -18.77
CA GLU A 70 15.17 -20.08 -19.98
C GLU A 70 16.19 -21.15 -19.55
N ASN A 71 16.01 -22.37 -20.06
CA ASN A 71 16.95 -23.47 -19.82
C ASN A 71 18.35 -23.02 -20.22
N ILE A 72 19.29 -23.09 -19.28
CA ILE A 72 20.71 -22.92 -19.55
C ILE A 72 21.15 -24.18 -20.28
N GLU A 73 21.28 -24.08 -21.60
CA GLU A 73 22.02 -25.04 -22.41
C GLU A 73 23.31 -24.34 -22.87
N ASP A 74 24.45 -24.96 -22.53
CA ASP A 74 25.81 -24.50 -22.76
C ASP A 74 26.08 -24.02 -24.21
N SER A 75 26.65 -22.82 -24.39
CA SER A 75 27.75 -22.58 -25.36
C SER A 75 28.28 -21.13 -25.40
N SER A 76 29.60 -21.05 -25.13
CA SER A 76 30.66 -20.08 -25.53
C SER A 76 30.48 -18.54 -25.53
N PRO A 77 31.54 -17.78 -25.14
CA PRO A 77 31.47 -16.33 -24.92
C PRO A 77 31.72 -15.52 -26.20
N VAL A 78 30.94 -14.45 -26.39
CA VAL A 78 31.15 -13.44 -27.45
C VAL A 78 31.23 -12.05 -26.80
N PRO A 79 32.14 -11.15 -27.24
CA PRO A 79 32.57 -10.01 -26.44
C PRO A 79 31.57 -8.84 -26.46
N ILE A 80 31.58 -8.12 -25.35
CA ILE A 80 30.75 -6.96 -25.02
C ILE A 80 31.02 -5.79 -25.98
N SER A 81 29.99 -5.34 -26.71
CA SER A 81 29.94 -4.01 -27.30
C SER A 81 28.87 -3.16 -26.61
N LEU A 82 29.34 -2.18 -25.83
CA LEU A 82 28.54 -1.04 -25.38
C LEU A 82 28.12 -0.23 -26.62
N ILE A 83 26.84 0.17 -26.72
CA ILE A 83 26.41 1.57 -26.87
C ILE A 83 24.87 1.70 -27.04
N LYS A 84 24.32 2.51 -26.12
CA LYS A 84 23.13 3.42 -26.16
C LYS A 84 21.74 2.86 -26.46
N THR A 85 20.86 3.02 -25.47
CA THR A 85 19.59 3.72 -25.71
C THR A 85 19.35 4.76 -24.62
N LYS A 86 18.86 5.90 -25.08
CA LYS A 86 18.69 7.20 -24.44
C LYS A 86 17.43 7.19 -23.57
N SER A 87 17.56 7.64 -22.31
CA SER A 87 16.60 8.41 -21.51
C SER A 87 15.09 8.19 -21.74
N ASP A 88 14.37 7.67 -20.74
CA ASP A 88 13.35 8.44 -20.00
C ASP A 88 12.79 7.59 -18.83
N LYS A 89 12.64 8.25 -17.66
CA LYS A 89 12.02 7.82 -16.39
C LYS A 89 12.94 7.28 -15.30
N ASP A 90 13.44 8.25 -14.55
CA ASP A 90 13.88 8.18 -13.16
C ASP A 90 12.99 7.27 -12.31
N THR A 91 13.44 6.03 -12.14
CA THR A 91 13.06 5.21 -10.99
C THR A 91 14.25 4.29 -10.66
N VAL A 92 14.75 4.46 -9.44
CA VAL A 92 15.62 3.54 -8.69
C VAL A 92 17.07 3.45 -9.17
N ILE A 93 17.86 4.49 -8.90
CA ILE A 93 19.29 4.30 -8.60
C ILE A 93 19.48 4.67 -7.13
N LEU A 94 19.36 3.67 -6.26
CA LEU A 94 19.81 3.75 -4.87
C LEU A 94 20.88 2.70 -4.55
N TRP A 95 21.38 1.97 -5.56
CA TRP A 95 22.16 0.74 -5.35
C TRP A 95 23.39 0.62 -6.26
N GLU A 96 23.97 1.73 -6.71
CA GLU A 96 25.11 1.70 -7.64
C GLU A 96 26.45 1.31 -6.99
N LYS A 97 26.49 1.20 -5.65
CA LYS A 97 27.72 0.96 -4.90
C LYS A 97 27.59 -0.12 -3.84
N GLN A 98 26.88 -1.20 -4.13
CA GLN A 98 26.81 -2.37 -3.24
C GLN A 98 27.71 -3.51 -3.77
N PRO A 99 28.40 -4.25 -2.88
CA PRO A 99 29.24 -5.37 -3.28
C PRO A 99 28.39 -6.42 -4.00
N LYS A 100 28.85 -6.86 -5.17
CA LYS A 100 28.19 -7.86 -6.03
C LYS A 100 28.35 -9.29 -5.49
N ASP A 101 28.30 -9.46 -4.17
CA ASP A 101 28.31 -10.79 -3.56
C ASP A 101 26.90 -11.37 -3.61
N GLY A 102 26.74 -12.58 -4.16
CA GLY A 102 25.43 -13.22 -4.32
C GLY A 102 24.65 -13.35 -3.00
N ILE A 103 25.37 -13.52 -1.88
CA ILE A 103 24.83 -13.57 -0.52
C ILE A 103 24.07 -12.28 -0.18
N TYR A 104 24.66 -11.12 -0.49
CA TYR A 104 24.06 -9.81 -0.24
C TYR A 104 22.74 -9.63 -1.00
N ILE A 105 22.74 -10.05 -2.28
CA ILE A 105 21.57 -9.98 -3.16
C ILE A 105 20.43 -10.83 -2.58
N HIS A 106 20.72 -12.06 -2.15
CA HIS A 106 19.69 -12.96 -1.60
C HIS A 106 19.03 -12.41 -0.33
N ILE A 107 19.79 -11.78 0.56
CA ILE A 107 19.25 -11.18 1.79
C ILE A 107 18.29 -10.03 1.45
N ILE A 108 18.69 -9.16 0.53
CA ILE A 108 17.84 -8.04 0.07
C ILE A 108 16.58 -8.56 -0.63
N GLU A 109 16.68 -9.62 -1.42
CA GLU A 109 15.51 -10.22 -2.08
C GLU A 109 14.46 -10.72 -1.08
N TRP A 110 14.89 -11.35 0.01
CA TRP A 110 13.98 -11.79 1.08
C TRP A 110 13.31 -10.61 1.78
N TYR A 111 14.06 -9.53 2.03
CA TYR A 111 13.50 -8.31 2.59
C TYR A 111 12.50 -7.65 1.63
N ALA A 112 12.82 -7.55 0.34
CA ALA A 112 11.92 -7.00 -0.67
C ALA A 112 10.61 -7.79 -0.78
N ARG A 113 10.65 -9.12 -0.60
CA ARG A 113 9.43 -9.96 -0.55
C ARG A 113 8.58 -9.66 0.68
N ALA A 114 9.20 -9.59 1.87
CA ALA A 114 8.51 -9.25 3.11
C ALA A 114 7.89 -7.85 3.04
N LEU A 115 8.65 -6.87 2.53
CA LEU A 115 8.20 -5.50 2.35
C LEU A 115 6.97 -5.43 1.45
N LYS A 116 6.97 -6.09 0.28
CA LYS A 116 5.80 -6.15 -0.61
C LYS A 116 4.55 -6.76 0.04
N MET A 117 4.73 -7.67 1.00
CA MET A 117 3.62 -8.25 1.75
C MET A 117 3.06 -7.24 2.75
N ILE A 118 3.96 -6.54 3.44
CA ILE A 118 3.61 -5.51 4.41
C ILE A 118 2.94 -4.31 3.74
N GLU A 119 3.40 -3.88 2.57
CA GLU A 119 2.73 -2.82 1.79
C GLU A 119 1.30 -3.19 1.43
N LYS A 120 1.02 -4.48 1.17
CA LYS A 120 -0.35 -4.96 0.91
C LYS A 120 -1.22 -4.95 2.16
N ILE A 121 -0.65 -5.28 3.32
CA ILE A 121 -1.37 -5.33 4.60
C ILE A 121 -1.63 -3.91 5.13
N SER A 122 -0.62 -3.05 5.09
CA SER A 122 -0.66 -1.68 5.61
C SER A 122 -1.37 -0.70 4.67
N ALA A 123 -1.59 -1.12 3.41
CA ALA A 123 -2.05 -0.29 2.31
C ALA A 123 -1.21 0.99 2.13
N SER A 124 0.08 0.93 2.51
CA SER A 124 1.03 2.03 2.46
C SER A 124 2.30 1.60 1.74
N VAL A 125 2.79 2.45 0.84
CA VAL A 125 4.00 2.20 0.04
C VAL A 125 5.17 2.97 0.64
N LEU A 126 6.36 2.36 0.63
CA LEU A 126 7.58 3.04 1.07
C LEU A 126 7.86 4.28 0.21
N LYS A 127 8.00 5.46 0.83
CA LYS A 127 8.29 6.71 0.12
C LYS A 127 9.79 6.85 -0.16
N PRO A 128 10.21 7.51 -1.26
CA PRO A 128 11.64 7.65 -1.60
C PRO A 128 12.49 8.39 -0.56
N HIS A 129 11.89 9.28 0.24
CA HIS A 129 12.58 10.07 1.27
C HIS A 129 12.49 9.45 2.67
N GLN A 130 11.86 8.28 2.78
CA GLN A 130 11.57 7.65 4.06
C GLN A 130 12.56 6.53 4.32
N THR A 131 13.06 6.45 5.55
CA THR A 131 13.95 5.35 5.95
C THR A 131 13.17 4.06 6.20
N LEU A 132 13.85 2.91 6.16
CA LEU A 132 13.20 1.62 6.43
C LEU A 132 12.59 1.60 7.84
N ARG A 133 13.31 2.14 8.83
CA ARG A 133 12.83 2.32 10.20
C ARG A 133 11.62 3.22 10.31
N GLU A 134 11.65 4.41 9.69
CA GLU A 134 10.49 5.33 9.70
C GLU A 134 9.24 4.66 9.12
N TYR A 135 9.41 3.88 8.06
CA TYR A 135 8.31 3.13 7.46
C TYR A 135 7.76 2.04 8.39
N ALA A 136 8.63 1.28 9.07
CA ALA A 136 8.22 0.29 10.05
C ALA A 136 7.46 0.94 11.23
N GLU A 137 7.97 2.05 11.76
CA GLU A 137 7.34 2.79 12.86
C GLU A 137 5.97 3.37 12.47
N GLU A 138 5.86 4.00 11.29
CA GLU A 138 4.59 4.57 10.80
C GLU A 138 3.51 3.50 10.60
N ASN A 139 3.89 2.28 10.22
CA ASN A 139 2.95 1.18 9.96
C ASN A 139 2.77 0.23 11.15
N SER A 140 3.44 0.48 12.27
CA SER A 140 3.45 -0.39 13.45
C SER A 140 2.05 -0.75 13.96
N LEU A 141 1.17 0.25 14.08
CA LEU A 141 -0.21 0.09 14.54
C LEU A 141 -1.04 -0.80 13.61
N LYS A 142 -0.80 -0.74 12.30
CA LYS A 142 -1.54 -1.51 11.30
C LYS A 142 -1.08 -2.96 11.22
N LEU A 143 0.15 -3.24 11.63
CA LEU A 143 0.78 -4.55 11.54
C LEU A 143 0.51 -5.43 12.76
N GLY A 144 0.20 -4.85 13.92
CA GLY A 144 -0.12 -5.61 15.13
C GLY A 144 1.03 -6.53 15.53
N VAL A 145 0.81 -7.84 15.55
CA VAL A 145 1.82 -8.85 15.92
C VAL A 145 3.00 -8.86 14.94
N LEU A 146 2.74 -8.61 13.65
CA LEU A 146 3.77 -8.56 12.60
C LEU A 146 4.75 -7.40 12.78
N ASN A 147 4.37 -6.37 13.55
CA ASN A 147 5.21 -5.20 13.75
C ASN A 147 6.58 -5.58 14.36
N LYS A 148 6.57 -6.44 15.37
CA LYS A 148 7.80 -6.83 16.07
C LYS A 148 8.77 -7.53 15.12
N ILE A 149 8.27 -8.52 14.38
CA ILE A 149 9.05 -9.29 13.41
C ILE A 149 9.57 -8.40 12.29
N PHE A 150 8.75 -7.46 11.82
CA PHE A 150 9.16 -6.55 10.77
C PHE A 150 10.23 -5.56 11.23
N ILE A 151 10.09 -4.98 12.42
CA ILE A 151 11.12 -4.10 13.01
C ILE A 151 12.44 -4.85 13.17
N ASP A 152 12.41 -6.08 13.70
CA ASP A 152 13.62 -6.89 13.88
C ASP A 152 14.29 -7.16 12.53
N PHE A 153 13.51 -7.48 11.49
CA PHE A 153 14.04 -7.69 10.15
C PHE A 153 14.58 -6.39 9.51
N THR A 154 13.92 -5.26 9.73
CA THR A 154 14.39 -3.95 9.29
C THR A 154 15.73 -3.59 9.94
N LEU A 155 15.88 -3.80 11.25
CA LEU A 155 17.13 -3.57 11.96
C LEU A 155 18.26 -4.45 11.46
N PHE A 156 17.96 -5.73 11.20
CA PHE A 156 18.91 -6.67 10.59
C PHE A 156 19.41 -6.18 9.23
N ILE A 157 18.50 -5.70 8.38
CA ILE A 157 18.84 -5.18 7.06
C ILE A 157 19.60 -3.85 7.15
N GLU A 158 19.22 -2.96 8.06
CA GLU A 158 19.96 -1.71 8.30
C GLU A 158 21.39 -1.98 8.76
N ARG A 159 21.60 -3.01 9.61
CA ARG A 159 22.94 -3.45 9.99
C ARG A 159 23.75 -3.87 8.77
N ILE A 160 23.16 -4.64 7.86
CA ILE A 160 23.85 -5.10 6.63
C ILE A 160 24.09 -3.96 5.63
N LEU A 161 23.18 -2.99 5.54
CA LEU A 161 23.25 -1.88 4.58
C LEU A 161 24.24 -0.80 4.99
N TYR A 162 24.31 -0.48 6.29
CA TYR A 162 24.98 0.72 6.79
C TYR A 162 26.20 0.45 7.66
N SER A 163 26.51 -0.81 7.98
CA SER A 163 27.74 -1.16 8.70
C SER A 163 28.72 -1.90 7.80
N ASP A 164 29.99 -1.93 8.22
CA ASP A 164 31.06 -2.70 7.56
C ASP A 164 30.92 -4.23 7.79
N TYR A 165 29.73 -4.69 8.17
CA TYR A 165 29.43 -6.10 8.39
C TYR A 165 29.46 -6.87 7.07
N LYS A 166 30.18 -7.99 7.05
CA LYS A 166 30.22 -8.90 5.89
C LYS A 166 29.17 -9.99 6.09
N PRO A 167 28.12 -10.04 5.25
CA PRO A 167 27.10 -11.07 5.38
C PRO A 167 27.67 -12.46 5.14
N THR A 168 27.16 -13.41 5.90
CA THR A 168 27.49 -14.82 5.88
C THR A 168 26.32 -15.65 5.36
N GLU A 169 26.52 -16.94 5.11
CA GLU A 169 25.41 -17.84 4.73
C GLU A 169 24.38 -18.00 5.86
N GLU A 170 24.80 -17.85 7.12
CA GLU A 170 23.90 -17.87 8.29
C GLU A 170 22.91 -16.70 8.24
N ASP A 171 23.38 -15.51 7.84
CA ASP A 171 22.53 -14.33 7.64
C ASP A 171 21.48 -14.53 6.55
N VAL A 172 21.79 -15.33 5.51
CA VAL A 172 20.82 -15.70 4.47
C VAL A 172 19.72 -16.57 5.06
N ALA A 173 20.09 -17.57 5.87
CA ALA A 173 19.11 -18.41 6.56
C ALA A 173 18.23 -17.60 7.53
N GLU A 174 18.83 -16.65 8.25
CA GLU A 174 18.11 -15.76 9.17
C GLU A 174 17.13 -14.85 8.40
N SER A 175 17.57 -14.24 7.30
CA SER A 175 16.71 -13.39 6.45
C SER A 175 15.51 -14.16 5.87
N ARG A 176 15.72 -15.43 5.51
CA ARG A 176 14.66 -16.33 5.07
C ARG A 176 13.69 -16.64 6.19
N HIS A 177 14.18 -16.92 7.40
CA HIS A 177 13.34 -17.18 8.57
C HIS A 177 12.43 -15.99 8.90
N TYR A 178 12.94 -14.76 8.87
CA TYR A 178 12.11 -13.55 9.05
C TYR A 178 11.03 -13.44 7.96
N SER A 179 11.41 -13.65 6.70
CA SER A 179 10.47 -13.58 5.57
C SER A 179 9.36 -14.64 5.67
N ASP A 180 9.73 -15.88 6.00
CA ASP A 180 8.77 -16.98 6.18
C ASP A 180 7.86 -16.75 7.39
N SER A 181 8.38 -16.18 8.49
CA SER A 181 7.58 -15.84 9.68
C SER A 181 6.53 -14.77 9.38
N ILE A 182 6.92 -13.69 8.67
CA ILE A 182 5.99 -12.65 8.21
C ILE A 182 4.94 -13.23 7.28
N ARG A 183 5.32 -14.18 6.41
CA ARG A 183 4.37 -14.84 5.51
C ARG A 183 3.35 -15.66 6.28
N ASN A 184 3.79 -16.50 7.21
CA ASN A 184 2.92 -17.42 7.93
C ASN A 184 1.93 -16.64 8.81
N GLU A 185 2.42 -15.68 9.59
CA GLU A 185 1.57 -14.85 10.46
C GLU A 185 0.64 -13.92 9.66
N GLY A 186 1.07 -13.42 8.50
CA GLY A 186 0.22 -12.60 7.63
C GLY A 186 -0.90 -13.36 6.91
N THR A 187 -0.86 -14.70 6.91
CA THR A 187 -1.92 -15.56 6.33
C THR A 187 -2.97 -16.04 7.34
N VAL A 188 -2.75 -15.83 8.64
CA VAL A 188 -3.74 -16.15 9.67
C VAL A 188 -4.75 -15.00 9.77
N LYS A 189 -5.70 -14.98 8.85
CA LYS A 189 -6.90 -14.13 8.92
C LYS A 189 -8.12 -14.87 8.42
#